data_AF-A0A3D5SEQ0-F1
#
_entry.id   AF-A0A3D5SEQ0-F1
#
_cell.length_a   1.000
_cell.length_b   1.000
_cell.length_c   1.000
_cell.angle_alpha   90.00
_cell.angle_beta   90.00
_cell.angle_gamma   90.00
#
_symmetry.space_group_name_H-M   'P 1'
#
loop_
_entity.id
_entity.type
_entity.pdbx_description
1 polymer ?
#
loop_
_entity_poly.entity_id
_entity_poly.type
_entity_poly.pdbx_seq_one_letter_code
_entity_poly.pdbx_strand_id
1 'polypeptide(L)' 'GMATNIPPHNLSELVDGITYLIANPKAGVEDLMKFIKGPDFPTG' A
#
# COMPACT_ATOMS: atom_id res chain seq x y z
N GLY A 1 12.65 -23.99 -5.98
CA GLY A 1 12.02 -23.47 -4.75
C GLY A 1 11.60 -22.04 -4.98
N MET A 2 10.61 -21.54 -4.25
CA MET A 2 10.17 -20.13 -4.32
C MET A 2 10.66 -19.36 -3.10
N ALA A 3 10.97 -18.08 -3.29
CA ALA A 3 11.26 -17.12 -2.23
C ALA A 3 10.34 -15.91 -2.40
N THR A 4 9.96 -15.29 -1.28
CA THR A 4 9.15 -14.06 -1.25
C THR A 4 9.92 -12.96 -0.52
N ASN A 5 9.75 -11.72 -0.98
CA ASN A 5 10.33 -10.55 -0.35
C ASN A 5 9.39 -9.35 -0.58
N ILE A 6 8.67 -8.93 0.46
CA ILE A 6 7.74 -7.80 0.44
C ILE A 6 8.17 -6.85 1.57
N PRO A 7 8.50 -5.58 1.27
CA PRO A 7 9.01 -4.65 2.27
C PRO A 7 7.90 -4.09 3.18
N PRO A 8 8.25 -3.61 4.38
CA PRO A 8 7.29 -2.96 5.28
C PRO A 8 6.75 -1.66 4.68
N HIS A 9 5.53 -1.29 5.07
CA HIS A 9 4.84 -0.08 4.64
C HIS A 9 4.20 0.60 5.84
N ASN A 10 3.91 1.89 5.70
CA ASN A 10 3.28 2.66 6.76
C ASN A 10 1.83 2.19 6.98
N LEU A 11 1.46 1.90 8.23
CA LEU A 11 0.12 1.38 8.55
C LEU A 11 -1.00 2.37 8.16
N SER A 12 -0.80 3.66 8.41
CA SER A 12 -1.83 4.68 8.13
C SER A 12 -2.09 4.79 6.62
N GLU A 13 -1.01 4.78 5.82
CA GLU A 13 -1.11 4.79 4.36
C GLU A 13 -1.87 3.57 3.82
N LEU A 14 -1.63 2.39 4.39
CA LEU A 14 -2.35 1.18 4.03
C LEU A 14 -3.84 1.28 4.39
N VAL A 15 -4.18 1.76 5.59
CA VAL A 15 -5.58 1.93 6.01
C VAL A 15 -6.33 2.90 5.10
N ASP A 16 -5.70 4.01 4.71
CA ASP A 16 -6.28 4.99 3.80
C ASP A 16 -6.52 4.40 2.41
N GLY A 17 -5.50 3.71 1.86
CA GLY A 17 -5.59 3.04 0.56
C GLY A 17 -6.65 1.92 0.53
N ILE A 18 -6.74 1.12 1.59
CA ILE A 18 -7.75 0.06 1.73
C ILE A 18 -9.15 0.67 1.80
N THR A 19 -9.34 1.71 2.60
CA THR A 19 -10.63 2.40 2.74
C THR A 19 -11.08 3.00 1.41
N TYR A 20 -10.14 3.61 0.67
CA TYR A 20 -10.41 4.13 -0.67
C TYR A 20 -10.82 3.04 -1.65
N LEU A 21 -10.13 1.90 -1.67
CA LEU A 21 -10.44 0.77 -2.54
C LEU A 21 -11.82 0.15 -2.23
N ILE A 22 -12.19 0.06 -0.95
CA ILE A 22 -13.52 -0.40 -0.53
C ILE A 22 -14.62 0.51 -1.12
N ALA A 23 -14.42 1.83 -1.06
CA ALA A 23 -15.37 2.80 -1.62
C ALA A 23 -15.34 2.85 -3.15
N ASN A 24 -14.19 2.54 -3.77
CA ASN A 24 -13.97 2.62 -5.21
C ASN A 24 -13.39 1.29 -5.73
N PRO A 25 -14.19 0.21 -5.87
CA PRO A 25 -13.68 -1.12 -6.21
C PRO A 25 -12.99 -1.23 -7.58
N LYS A 26 -13.12 -0.22 -8.43
CA LYS A 26 -12.47 -0.13 -9.75
C LYS A 26 -11.19 0.71 -9.75
N ALA A 27 -10.77 1.22 -8.58
CA ALA A 27 -9.55 2.00 -8.45
C ALA A 27 -8.34 1.20 -8.94
N GLY A 28 -7.49 1.86 -9.73
CA GLY A 28 -6.26 1.28 -10.25
C GLY A 28 -5.09 1.48 -9.30
N VAL A 29 -3.94 0.90 -9.65
CA VAL A 29 -2.68 1.06 -8.90
C VAL A 29 -2.30 2.54 -8.77
N GLU A 30 -2.47 3.32 -9.84
CA GLU A 30 -2.20 4.77 -9.87
C GLU A 30 -3.02 5.57 -8.85
N ASP A 31 -4.26 5.13 -8.58
CA ASP A 31 -5.09 5.76 -7.56
C ASP A 31 -4.64 5.40 -6.15
N LEU A 32 -4.24 4.14 -5.93
CA LEU A 32 -3.76 3.67 -4.64
C LEU A 32 -2.39 4.27 -4.27
N MET A 33 -1.54 4.55 -5.26
CA MET A 33 -0.25 5.22 -5.05
C MET A 33 -0.38 6.66 -4.54
N LYS A 34 -1.57 7.27 -4.59
CA LYS A 34 -1.84 8.57 -3.95
C LYS A 34 -1.88 8.47 -2.42
N PHE A 35 -2.16 7.27 -1.89
CA PHE A 35 -2.24 6.97 -0.46
C PHE A 35 -1.02 6.21 0.02
N ILE A 36 -0.63 5.17 -0.71
CA ILE A 36 0.52 4.30 -0.41
C ILE A 36 1.71 4.81 -1.20
N LYS A 37 2.56 5.63 -0.56
CA LYS A 37 3.68 6.30 -1.25
C LYS A 37 4.84 5.36 -1.55
N GLY A 38 4.90 4.25 -0.81
CA GLY A 38 5.89 3.21 -0.99
C GLY A 38 6.29 2.57 0.34
N PRO A 39 7.39 1.81 0.34
CA PRO A 39 7.90 1.18 1.55
C PRO A 39 8.28 2.19 2.64
N ASP A 40 8.02 1.81 3.88
CA ASP A 40 8.40 2.56 5.08
C ASP A 40 9.18 1.61 6.00
N PHE A 41 10.50 1.76 5.99
CA PHE A 41 11.39 0.88 6.74
C PHE A 41 11.53 1.37 8.19
N PRO A 42 11.46 0.48 9.19
CA PRO A 42 11.63 0.86 10.60
C PRO A 42 13.04 1.37 10.93
N THR A 43 13.98 1.25 9.98
CA THR A 43 15.38 1.67 10.10
C THR A 43 15.71 2.88 9.21
N GLY A 44 14.69 3.58 8.69
CA GLY A 44 14.88 4.76 7.83
C GLY A 44 15.88 5.77 8.39
#